data_AF-A0A855X2P5-F1
#
_entry.id   AF-A0A855X2P5-F1
#
_cell.length_a   1.000
_cell.length_b   1.000
_cell.length_c   1.000
_cell.angle_alpha   90.00
_cell.angle_beta   90.00
_cell.angle_gamma   90.00
#
_symmetry.space_group_name_H-M   'P 1'
#
loop_
_entity.id
_entity.type
_entity.pdbx_description
1 polymer ?
#
loop_
_entity_poly.entity_id
_entity_poly.type
_entity_poly.pdbx_seq_one_letter_code
_entity_poly.pdbx_strand_id
1 'polypeptide(L)'
;MSFVAERTIDRAHILDRIRKERDLLSLPQVLSELLQAIDSRNLRSDLLADIILKDPALTSRLLRFANSPYYQRYAHPTTVHQAVQVLGFATVKCLALSSSVLNPARFKDVSHIDPKAFYSGVLSVAVAAEKIACAVGMKATEEAFICGLLHDLGVLFFVHHYPAQYKDIVARKTNSDSLEEAEKKTFGIGHTEAGRELARRWNLPADICAAIGEHHNCQTDTAGKNLTSVLRLAVLLCHESIEGYDSDPIVKLHGVEKMREALGLTSEQLEQIVSTIMPDTIKLSAFLDADIGTVDEILARANKEMWRSFLTVQNLFKERQELTRQLLLEERNRGATESKNVAIATLSHYINNAAAGWYGHIQLLRQRLDRHDDARLLKDLPGSLAVMENAIKRILAVIAEIKEISPIDEVAFYHMSQAMNIDERVAKRLLTMSIDSEIVTPDDPKQD
;
A
#
# COMPACT_ATOMS: atom_id res chain seq x y z
N MET A 1 -16.77 14.98 48.38
CA MET A 1 -16.00 14.31 47.31
C MET A 1 -16.55 14.80 45.98
N SER A 2 -15.85 15.73 45.34
CA SER A 2 -16.24 16.30 44.05
C SER A 2 -15.86 15.30 42.96
N PHE A 3 -16.86 14.78 42.24
CA PHE A 3 -16.70 13.95 41.06
C PHE A 3 -16.22 14.88 39.93
N VAL A 4 -14.91 14.99 39.73
CA VAL A 4 -14.36 15.65 38.54
C VAL A 4 -14.67 14.71 37.39
N ALA A 5 -15.68 15.06 36.58
CA ALA A 5 -15.92 14.38 35.31
C ALA A 5 -14.62 14.36 34.51
N GLU A 6 -14.08 13.17 34.22
CA GLU A 6 -13.03 13.01 33.21
C GLU A 6 -13.55 13.64 31.92
N ARG A 7 -13.02 14.83 31.59
CA ARG A 7 -13.31 15.46 30.30
C ARG A 7 -12.85 14.48 29.23
N THR A 8 -13.79 13.97 28.45
CA THR A 8 -13.52 13.14 27.29
C THR A 8 -12.57 13.91 26.37
N ILE A 9 -11.43 13.31 26.02
CA ILE A 9 -10.47 13.94 25.11
C ILE A 9 -11.03 13.77 23.70
N ASP A 10 -11.57 14.86 23.15
CA ASP A 10 -12.14 14.91 21.81
C ASP A 10 -11.55 16.06 20.99
N ARG A 11 -11.91 16.14 19.71
CA ARG A 11 -11.41 17.16 18.79
C ARG A 11 -11.62 18.57 19.33
N ALA A 12 -12.78 18.85 19.94
CA ALA A 12 -13.09 20.17 20.48
C ALA A 12 -12.18 20.52 21.67
N HIS A 13 -11.90 19.56 22.54
CA HIS A 13 -10.98 19.70 23.66
C HIS A 13 -9.55 20.02 23.18
N ILE A 14 -9.05 19.29 22.19
CA ILE A 14 -7.72 19.52 21.62
C ILE A 14 -7.62 20.93 21.01
N LEU A 15 -8.58 21.32 20.18
CA LEU A 15 -8.59 22.64 19.55
C LEU A 15 -8.72 23.77 20.57
N ASP A 16 -9.54 23.59 21.62
CA ASP A 16 -9.67 24.58 22.70
C ASP A 16 -8.36 24.78 23.45
N ARG A 17 -7.66 23.67 23.76
CA ARG A 17 -6.34 23.71 24.38
C ARG A 17 -5.31 24.41 23.48
N ILE A 18 -5.27 24.04 22.20
CA ILE A 18 -4.41 24.69 21.20
C ILE A 18 -4.71 26.18 21.11
N ARG A 19 -5.92 26.67 21.39
CA ARG A 19 -6.24 28.10 21.35
C ARG A 19 -5.88 28.85 22.64
N LYS A 20 -6.10 28.22 23.80
CA LYS A 20 -6.05 28.91 25.11
C LYS A 20 -4.71 28.81 25.82
N GLU A 21 -3.98 27.73 25.64
CA GLU A 21 -2.83 27.44 26.49
C GLU A 21 -1.62 28.26 26.08
N ARG A 22 -1.13 29.17 26.94
CA ARG A 22 0.05 29.98 26.61
C ARG A 22 1.29 29.13 26.39
N ASP A 23 1.34 27.99 27.09
CA ASP A 23 2.46 27.09 27.03
C ASP A 23 2.17 25.82 26.21
N LEU A 24 2.27 25.95 24.87
CA LEU A 24 1.96 24.84 23.97
C LEU A 24 3.04 23.75 23.96
N LEU A 25 4.31 24.14 24.15
CA LEU A 25 5.47 23.26 24.09
C LEU A 25 6.61 23.83 24.96
N SER A 26 6.38 24.36 26.17
CA SER A 26 7.38 25.06 27.04
C SER A 26 8.38 25.91 26.29
N LEU A 27 7.88 26.79 25.41
CA LEU A 27 8.73 27.63 24.57
C LEU A 27 9.66 28.45 25.49
N PRO A 28 10.98 28.47 25.26
CA PRO A 28 11.87 29.34 26.00
C PRO A 28 11.34 30.77 26.01
N GLN A 29 11.53 31.51 27.10
CA GLN A 29 10.99 32.87 27.24
C GLN A 29 11.38 33.78 26.07
N VAL A 30 12.59 33.60 25.55
CA VAL A 30 13.10 34.30 24.36
C VAL A 30 12.28 33.99 23.11
N LEU A 31 11.82 32.75 22.92
CA LEU A 31 10.95 32.38 21.82
C LEU A 31 9.53 32.97 21.97
N SER A 32 8.99 33.00 23.19
CA SER A 32 7.71 33.68 23.44
C SER A 32 7.80 35.18 23.15
N GLU A 33 8.88 35.83 23.56
CA GLU A 33 9.15 37.25 23.26
C GLU A 33 9.31 37.47 21.75
N LEU A 34 10.00 36.55 21.06
CA LEU A 34 10.20 36.60 19.61
C LEU A 34 8.89 36.44 18.84
N LEU A 35 8.04 35.49 19.23
CA LEU A 35 6.70 35.31 18.65
C LEU A 35 5.83 36.56 18.85
N GLN A 36 5.86 37.17 20.04
CA GLN A 36 5.11 38.40 20.34
C GLN A 36 5.63 39.62 19.57
N ALA A 37 6.96 39.76 19.43
CA ALA A 37 7.56 40.86 18.69
C ALA A 37 7.23 40.79 17.20
N ILE A 38 7.14 39.58 16.64
CA ILE A 38 6.74 39.36 15.24
C ILE A 38 5.25 39.65 14.99
N ASP A 39 4.39 39.51 15.98
CA ASP A 39 2.96 39.86 15.81
C ASP A 39 2.69 41.37 15.95
N SER A 40 3.72 42.18 16.25
CA SER A 40 3.61 43.63 16.34
C SER A 40 3.70 44.30 14.95
N ARG A 41 2.82 45.27 14.67
CA ARG A 41 2.75 46.02 13.40
C ARG A 41 4.00 46.87 13.08
N ASN A 42 5.02 46.87 13.94
CA ASN A 42 6.27 47.63 13.82
C ASN A 42 7.50 46.71 13.95
N LEU A 43 7.48 45.58 13.25
CA LEU A 43 8.57 44.62 13.17
C LEU A 43 9.86 45.29 12.66
N ARG A 44 10.90 45.30 13.49
CA ARG A 44 12.25 45.75 13.13
C ARG A 44 13.22 44.58 13.28
N SER A 45 14.13 44.43 12.32
CA SER A 45 15.24 43.46 12.37
C SER A 45 16.04 43.58 13.66
N ASP A 46 16.19 44.81 14.14
CA ASP A 46 16.95 45.18 15.33
C ASP A 46 16.33 44.58 16.59
N LEU A 47 15.00 44.68 16.71
CA LEU A 47 14.26 44.15 17.87
C LEU A 47 14.33 42.63 17.94
N LEU A 48 14.26 41.94 16.79
CA LEU A 48 14.42 40.49 16.74
C LEU A 48 15.84 40.08 17.12
N ALA A 49 16.85 40.77 16.60
CA ALA A 49 18.24 40.50 16.93
C ALA A 49 18.47 40.67 18.44
N ASP A 50 17.94 41.73 19.04
CA ASP A 50 18.03 41.99 20.49
C ASP A 50 17.36 40.89 21.33
N ILE A 51 16.21 40.37 20.88
CA ILE A 51 15.54 39.26 21.55
C ILE A 51 16.37 37.99 21.44
N ILE A 52 16.87 37.65 20.25
CA ILE A 52 17.68 36.44 20.02
C ILE A 52 18.97 36.48 20.84
N LEU A 53 19.61 37.65 20.93
CA LEU A 53 20.84 37.86 21.71
C LEU A 53 20.68 37.56 23.21
N LYS A 54 19.45 37.52 23.75
CA LYS A 54 19.18 37.11 25.13
C LYS A 54 19.35 35.60 25.36
N ASP A 55 19.33 34.80 24.30
CA ASP A 55 19.57 33.35 24.35
C ASP A 55 20.86 33.03 23.56
N PRO A 56 21.98 32.78 24.25
CA PRO A 56 23.25 32.42 23.62
C PRO A 56 23.18 31.15 22.75
N ALA A 57 22.32 30.18 23.12
CA ALA A 57 22.15 28.95 22.36
C ALA A 57 21.38 29.20 21.06
N LEU A 58 20.28 29.96 21.12
CA LEU A 58 19.53 30.39 19.94
C LEU A 58 20.36 31.30 19.03
N THR A 59 21.10 32.25 19.61
CA THR A 59 22.05 33.13 18.91
C THR A 59 23.09 32.31 18.14
N SER A 60 23.73 31.36 18.83
CA SER A 60 24.73 30.52 18.21
C SER A 60 24.12 29.65 17.11
N ARG A 61 22.96 29.01 17.33
CA ARG A 61 22.27 28.23 16.30
C ARG A 61 21.88 29.08 15.09
N LEU A 62 21.36 30.28 15.29
CA LEU A 62 20.97 31.19 14.20
C LEU A 62 22.19 31.60 13.36
N LEU A 63 23.25 32.07 14.01
CA LEU A 63 24.49 32.49 13.35
C LEU A 63 25.13 31.34 12.60
N ARG A 64 25.23 30.19 13.27
CA ARG A 64 25.69 28.97 12.64
C ARG A 64 24.78 28.71 11.40
N PHE A 65 23.45 28.83 11.49
CA PHE A 65 22.52 28.33 10.46
C PHE A 65 22.59 29.21 9.22
N ALA A 66 22.65 30.51 9.46
CA ALA A 66 22.93 31.52 8.43
C ALA A 66 24.31 31.34 7.78
N ASN A 67 25.26 30.63 8.42
CA ASN A 67 26.58 30.30 7.88
C ASN A 67 26.72 28.82 7.48
N SER A 68 25.64 28.04 7.53
CA SER A 68 25.67 26.65 7.11
C SER A 68 25.91 26.56 5.59
N PRO A 69 26.44 25.44 5.05
CA PRO A 69 26.63 25.26 3.61
C PRO A 69 25.38 25.56 2.76
N TYR A 70 24.20 25.51 3.40
CA TYR A 70 22.90 25.86 2.85
C TYR A 70 22.77 27.37 2.53
N TYR A 71 23.19 28.27 3.42
CA TYR A 71 23.04 29.74 3.26
C TYR A 71 24.31 30.43 2.73
N GLN A 72 25.44 29.71 2.67
CA GLN A 72 26.74 30.23 2.20
C GLN A 72 26.72 30.79 0.76
N ARG A 73 25.69 30.51 -0.05
CA ARG A 73 25.60 30.99 -1.44
C ARG A 73 25.41 32.50 -1.59
N TYR A 74 24.98 33.22 -0.54
CA TYR A 74 24.59 34.63 -0.67
C TYR A 74 25.29 35.61 0.31
N ALA A 75 25.68 35.18 1.51
CA ALA A 75 26.37 36.03 2.50
C ALA A 75 27.06 35.19 3.60
N HIS A 76 28.04 35.79 4.30
CA HIS A 76 28.64 35.25 5.54
C HIS A 76 28.30 36.18 6.71
N PRO A 77 27.06 36.12 7.25
CA PRO A 77 26.66 37.02 8.32
C PRO A 77 27.49 36.77 9.58
N THR A 78 28.17 37.80 10.07
CA THR A 78 28.99 37.75 11.29
C THR A 78 28.23 38.26 12.52
N THR A 79 27.04 38.85 12.32
CA THR A 79 26.18 39.37 13.40
C THR A 79 24.77 38.80 13.31
N VAL A 80 24.08 38.73 14.44
CA VAL A 80 22.67 38.26 14.53
C VAL A 80 21.77 39.10 13.64
N HIS A 81 22.03 40.41 13.58
CA HIS A 81 21.28 41.34 12.74
C HIS A 81 21.41 41.00 11.26
N GLN A 82 22.63 40.77 10.77
CA GLN A 82 22.87 40.32 9.40
C GLN A 82 22.23 38.95 9.14
N ALA A 83 22.29 38.03 10.10
CA ALA A 83 21.62 36.73 9.98
C ALA A 83 20.10 36.89 9.86
N VAL A 84 19.46 37.78 10.64
CA VAL A 84 18.02 38.06 10.53
C VAL A 84 17.67 38.70 9.19
N GLN A 85 18.52 39.56 8.63
CA GLN A 85 18.31 40.17 7.32
C GLN A 85 18.46 39.16 6.17
N VAL A 86 19.45 38.26 6.26
CA VAL A 86 19.72 37.23 5.25
C VAL A 86 18.66 36.14 5.29
N LEU A 87 18.30 35.67 6.48
CA LEU A 87 17.31 34.60 6.67
C LEU A 87 15.87 35.09 6.54
N GLY A 88 15.61 36.36 6.86
CA GLY A 88 14.25 36.89 6.97
C GLY A 88 13.51 36.44 8.23
N PHE A 89 12.46 37.17 8.58
CA PHE A 89 11.74 36.99 9.84
C PHE A 89 11.05 35.63 9.97
N ALA A 90 10.50 35.09 8.88
CA ALA A 90 9.81 33.80 8.88
C ALA A 90 10.78 32.65 9.20
N THR A 91 11.94 32.63 8.57
CA THR A 91 12.98 31.61 8.78
C THR A 91 13.56 31.70 10.19
N VAL A 92 13.84 32.91 10.68
CA VAL A 92 14.29 33.13 12.07
C VAL A 92 13.26 32.62 13.08
N LYS A 93 11.96 32.89 12.85
CA LYS A 93 10.85 32.38 13.67
C LYS A 93 10.85 30.85 13.67
N CYS A 94 11.00 30.23 12.51
CA CYS A 94 10.98 28.78 12.37
C CYS A 94 12.21 28.10 12.99
N LEU A 95 13.39 28.72 12.94
CA LEU A 95 14.59 28.26 13.65
C LEU A 95 14.46 28.40 15.16
N ALA A 96 13.86 29.49 15.61
CA ALA A 96 13.60 29.69 17.01
C ALA A 96 12.58 28.65 17.51
N LEU A 97 11.51 28.39 16.74
CA LEU A 97 10.57 27.29 16.99
C LEU A 97 11.26 25.92 16.96
N SER A 98 12.16 25.68 16.00
CA SER A 98 12.85 24.38 15.89
C SER A 98 13.75 24.09 17.08
N SER A 99 14.31 25.10 17.74
CA SER A 99 15.04 24.92 19.01
C SER A 99 14.18 24.38 20.15
N SER A 100 12.85 24.62 20.10
CA SER A 100 11.89 24.06 21.05
C SER A 100 11.43 22.67 20.64
N VAL A 101 11.37 22.41 19.34
CA VAL A 101 11.08 21.11 18.73
C VAL A 101 12.21 20.13 19.03
N LEU A 102 13.47 20.52 18.79
CA LEU A 102 14.69 19.72 18.93
C LEU A 102 15.21 19.66 20.39
N ASN A 103 14.31 19.71 21.37
CA ASN A 103 14.69 19.63 22.78
C ASN A 103 14.37 18.22 23.32
N PRO A 104 15.36 17.37 23.63
CA PRO A 104 15.15 16.01 24.13
C PRO A 104 14.22 15.95 25.34
N ALA A 105 14.21 16.98 26.19
CA ALA A 105 13.34 17.06 27.38
C ALA A 105 11.83 17.13 27.03
N ARG A 106 11.47 17.26 25.75
CA ARG A 106 10.08 17.23 25.27
C ARG A 106 9.48 15.83 25.31
N PHE A 107 10.31 14.81 25.11
CA PHE A 107 9.91 13.44 25.20
C PHE A 107 10.01 13.03 26.67
N LYS A 108 8.85 12.88 27.32
CA LYS A 108 8.80 12.25 28.64
C LYS A 108 9.07 10.76 28.46
N ASP A 109 9.80 10.14 29.38
CA ASP A 109 10.05 8.68 29.41
C ASP A 109 8.77 7.83 29.28
N VAL A 110 7.62 8.43 29.54
CA VAL A 110 6.31 7.81 29.47
C VAL A 110 5.86 7.52 28.03
N SER A 111 6.25 8.29 27.01
CA SER A 111 5.69 8.15 25.65
C SER A 111 6.29 7.03 24.79
N HIS A 112 7.39 6.39 25.23
CA HIS A 112 8.10 5.31 24.50
C HIS A 112 8.54 5.67 23.07
N ILE A 113 8.67 6.95 22.76
CA ILE A 113 9.23 7.42 21.48
C ILE A 113 10.74 7.57 21.67
N ASP A 114 11.52 7.06 20.73
CA ASP A 114 12.95 7.35 20.63
C ASP A 114 13.14 8.79 20.10
N PRO A 115 13.60 9.75 20.93
CA PRO A 115 13.78 11.13 20.49
C PRO A 115 14.80 11.24 19.34
N LYS A 116 15.82 10.37 19.33
CA LYS A 116 16.84 10.36 18.28
C LYS A 116 16.25 9.96 16.93
N ALA A 117 15.40 8.93 16.92
CA ALA A 117 14.70 8.49 15.71
C ALA A 117 13.75 9.58 15.20
N PHE A 118 12.98 10.19 16.10
CA PHE A 118 12.07 11.27 15.77
C PHE A 118 12.81 12.46 15.13
N TYR A 119 13.89 12.94 15.76
CA TYR A 119 14.67 14.06 15.21
C TYR A 119 15.38 13.70 13.90
N SER A 120 15.87 12.46 13.76
CA SER A 120 16.42 12.00 12.50
C SER A 120 15.38 12.07 11.38
N GLY A 121 14.16 11.60 11.63
CA GLY A 121 13.05 11.66 10.68
C GLY A 121 12.69 13.08 10.27
N VAL A 122 12.44 13.96 11.25
CA VAL A 122 12.09 15.37 11.02
C VAL A 122 13.17 16.10 10.22
N LEU A 123 14.46 15.92 10.58
CA LEU A 123 15.55 16.55 9.86
C LEU A 123 15.74 15.99 8.45
N SER A 124 15.54 14.68 8.24
CA SER A 124 15.57 14.08 6.92
C SER A 124 14.46 14.60 6.01
N VAL A 125 13.23 14.77 6.53
CA VAL A 125 12.11 15.37 5.77
C VAL A 125 12.41 16.82 5.41
N ALA A 126 13.00 17.61 6.32
CA ALA A 126 13.40 18.98 6.04
C ALA A 126 14.43 19.07 4.90
N VAL A 127 15.48 18.24 4.95
CA VAL A 127 16.50 18.16 3.89
C VAL A 127 15.90 17.66 2.57
N ALA A 128 15.02 16.66 2.61
CA ALA A 128 14.36 16.14 1.42
C ALA A 128 13.47 17.18 0.75
N ALA A 129 12.64 17.89 1.54
CA ALA A 129 11.73 18.92 1.03
C ALA A 129 12.49 20.05 0.32
N GLU A 130 13.59 20.51 0.90
CA GLU A 130 14.47 21.49 0.25
C GLU A 130 15.01 20.97 -1.07
N LYS A 131 15.63 19.78 -1.08
CA LYS A 131 16.26 19.21 -2.29
C LYS A 131 15.26 19.00 -3.40
N ILE A 132 14.06 18.54 -3.07
CA ILE A 132 12.96 18.39 -4.02
C ILE A 132 12.57 19.77 -4.57
N ALA A 133 12.34 20.78 -3.71
CA ALA A 133 12.01 22.14 -4.13
C ALA A 133 13.08 22.73 -5.07
N CYS A 134 14.36 22.56 -4.73
CA CYS A 134 15.49 22.95 -5.55
C CYS A 134 15.47 22.25 -6.92
N ALA A 135 15.31 20.93 -6.95
CA ALA A 135 15.32 20.13 -8.18
C ALA A 135 14.16 20.48 -9.11
N VAL A 136 12.98 20.84 -8.56
CA VAL A 136 11.83 21.27 -9.36
C VAL A 136 11.87 22.76 -9.74
N GLY A 137 12.86 23.51 -9.28
CA GLY A 137 13.06 24.93 -9.59
C GLY A 137 12.11 25.88 -8.86
N MET A 138 11.63 25.50 -7.66
CA MET A 138 10.87 26.41 -6.81
C MET A 138 11.78 27.50 -6.23
N LYS A 139 11.23 28.71 -6.07
CA LYS A 139 11.92 29.79 -5.35
C LYS A 139 11.81 29.64 -3.83
N ALA A 140 10.75 28.97 -3.37
CA ALA A 140 10.40 28.81 -1.96
C ALA A 140 11.08 27.58 -1.34
N THR A 141 12.40 27.44 -1.52
CA THR A 141 13.17 26.27 -1.04
C THR A 141 13.33 26.30 0.48
N GLU A 142 13.48 27.50 1.05
CA GLU A 142 13.55 27.72 2.50
C GLU A 142 12.22 27.40 3.18
N GLU A 143 11.10 27.81 2.60
CA GLU A 143 9.78 27.47 3.11
C GLU A 143 9.52 25.97 3.02
N ALA A 144 10.02 25.29 1.99
CA ALA A 144 9.93 23.83 1.88
C ALA A 144 10.72 23.13 3.00
N PHE A 145 11.95 23.59 3.27
CA PHE A 145 12.76 23.12 4.39
C PHE A 145 12.02 23.31 5.73
N ILE A 146 11.47 24.50 5.96
CA ILE A 146 10.70 24.84 7.16
C ILE A 146 9.48 23.93 7.30
N CYS A 147 8.75 23.69 6.21
CA CYS A 147 7.61 22.77 6.20
C CYS A 147 8.03 21.38 6.67
N GLY A 148 9.17 20.85 6.19
CA GLY A 148 9.68 19.56 6.64
C GLY A 148 10.13 19.55 8.10
N LEU A 149 10.72 20.64 8.59
CA LEU A 149 11.14 20.75 9.99
C LEU A 149 9.96 20.81 10.97
N LEU A 150 8.80 21.29 10.52
CA LEU A 150 7.62 21.57 11.34
C LEU A 150 6.43 20.62 11.06
N HIS A 151 6.57 19.64 10.15
CA HIS A 151 5.43 18.81 9.73
C HIS A 151 4.80 18.02 10.89
N ASP A 152 5.63 17.51 11.81
CA ASP A 152 5.20 16.70 12.96
C ASP A 152 5.01 17.50 14.26
N LEU A 153 4.74 18.81 14.17
CA LEU A 153 4.43 19.63 15.35
C LEU A 153 3.24 19.10 16.17
N GLY A 154 2.25 18.49 15.51
CA GLY A 154 1.11 17.87 16.18
C GLY A 154 1.51 16.68 17.05
N VAL A 155 2.48 15.87 16.61
CA VAL A 155 3.02 14.75 17.38
C VAL A 155 3.64 15.28 18.67
N LEU A 156 4.50 16.30 18.57
CA LEU A 156 5.15 16.90 19.74
C LEU A 156 4.14 17.47 20.73
N PHE A 157 3.08 18.10 20.22
CA PHE A 157 1.98 18.58 21.06
C PHE A 157 1.32 17.44 21.83
N PHE A 158 0.98 16.33 21.16
CA PHE A 158 0.37 15.19 21.83
C PHE A 158 1.31 14.53 22.84
N VAL A 159 2.57 14.34 22.50
CA VAL A 159 3.57 13.76 23.41
C VAL A 159 3.76 14.61 24.66
N HIS A 160 3.76 15.94 24.51
CA HIS A 160 3.96 16.86 25.62
C HIS A 160 2.75 16.88 26.57
N HIS A 161 1.54 17.01 26.01
CA HIS A 161 0.29 17.23 26.77
C HIS A 161 -0.44 15.95 27.17
N TYR A 162 -0.30 14.88 26.38
CA TYR A 162 -1.00 13.60 26.52
C TYR A 162 -0.04 12.41 26.43
N PRO A 163 1.09 12.39 27.18
CA PRO A 163 2.12 11.37 27.04
C PRO A 163 1.62 9.94 27.31
N ALA A 164 0.66 9.78 28.22
CA ALA A 164 0.11 8.47 28.57
C ALA A 164 -0.79 7.91 27.45
N GLN A 165 -1.64 8.75 26.86
CA GLN A 165 -2.50 8.38 25.74
C GLN A 165 -1.64 8.10 24.50
N TYR A 166 -0.61 8.91 24.26
CA TYR A 166 0.29 8.71 23.14
C TYR A 166 1.14 7.44 23.28
N LYS A 167 1.52 7.08 24.51
CA LYS A 167 2.13 5.78 24.81
C LYS A 167 1.23 4.63 24.38
N ASP A 168 -0.07 4.71 24.67
CA ASP A 168 -1.03 3.66 24.30
C ASP A 168 -1.17 3.55 22.78
N ILE A 169 -1.13 4.67 22.06
CA ILE A 169 -1.06 4.69 20.58
C ILE A 169 0.21 3.92 20.15
N VAL A 170 1.38 4.36 20.60
CA VAL A 170 2.67 3.72 20.26
C VAL A 170 2.72 2.26 20.69
N ALA A 171 1.99 1.82 21.72
CA ALA A 171 1.95 0.43 22.15
C ALA A 171 0.98 -0.44 21.33
N ARG A 172 -0.09 0.15 20.78
CA ARG A 172 -1.11 -0.53 19.95
C ARG A 172 -0.65 -0.79 18.52
N LYS A 173 0.67 -0.85 18.24
CA LYS A 173 1.23 -1.06 16.90
C LYS A 173 0.53 -2.22 16.18
N THR A 174 -0.39 -1.89 15.28
CA THR A 174 -1.10 -2.86 14.44
C THR A 174 -0.83 -2.48 13.00
N ASN A 175 -0.50 -3.46 12.16
CA ASN A 175 -0.24 -3.27 10.73
C ASN A 175 -1.43 -2.73 9.91
N SER A 176 -2.56 -2.41 10.53
CA SER A 176 -3.81 -2.03 9.85
C SER A 176 -4.17 -0.55 9.91
N ASP A 177 -3.70 0.19 10.92
CA ASP A 177 -4.04 1.61 11.10
C ASP A 177 -2.79 2.48 10.90
N SER A 178 -2.93 3.60 10.18
CA SER A 178 -1.91 4.66 10.15
C SER A 178 -1.80 5.38 11.50
N LEU A 179 -0.68 6.06 11.75
CA LEU A 179 -0.50 6.87 12.97
C LEU A 179 -1.63 7.90 13.12
N GLU A 180 -1.98 8.58 12.03
CA GLU A 180 -3.03 9.60 12.02
C GLU A 180 -4.41 9.00 12.37
N GLU A 181 -4.72 7.78 11.93
CA GLU A 181 -5.95 7.09 12.28
C GLU A 181 -5.99 6.68 13.75
N ALA A 182 -4.87 6.19 14.29
CA ALA A 182 -4.77 5.84 15.71
C ALA A 182 -4.93 7.08 16.62
N GLU A 183 -4.36 8.22 16.21
CA GLU A 183 -4.56 9.51 16.87
C GLU A 183 -6.00 9.99 16.77
N LYS A 184 -6.63 9.92 15.59
CA LYS A 184 -8.05 10.27 15.42
C LYS A 184 -8.96 9.42 16.30
N LYS A 185 -8.68 8.12 16.47
CA LYS A 185 -9.44 7.24 17.37
C LYS A 185 -9.30 7.62 18.84
N THR A 186 -8.16 8.21 19.23
CA THR A 186 -7.84 8.52 20.64
C THR A 186 -8.21 9.96 21.02
N PHE A 187 -7.97 10.91 20.13
CA PHE A 187 -8.09 12.35 20.37
C PHE A 187 -9.21 13.02 19.55
N GLY A 188 -9.82 12.31 18.60
CA GLY A 188 -10.78 12.87 17.63
C GLY A 188 -10.15 13.69 16.50
N ILE A 189 -8.82 13.85 16.50
CA ILE A 189 -8.04 14.67 15.57
C ILE A 189 -6.64 14.05 15.41
N GLY A 190 -6.08 14.12 14.19
CA GLY A 190 -4.72 13.65 13.89
C GLY A 190 -3.66 14.74 14.04
N HIS A 191 -2.38 14.36 14.05
CA HIS A 191 -1.26 15.27 14.20
C HIS A 191 -1.14 16.28 13.05
N THR A 192 -1.54 15.93 11.83
CA THR A 192 -1.57 16.84 10.68
C THR A 192 -2.45 18.07 10.96
N GLU A 193 -3.67 17.83 11.42
CA GLU A 193 -4.65 18.87 11.73
C GLU A 193 -4.25 19.65 12.99
N ALA A 194 -3.78 18.96 14.04
CA ALA A 194 -3.26 19.61 15.24
C ALA A 194 -2.05 20.50 14.92
N GLY A 195 -1.12 20.01 14.09
CA GLY A 195 0.06 20.73 13.61
C GLY A 195 -0.30 21.97 12.79
N ARG A 196 -1.29 21.87 11.91
CA ARG A 196 -1.83 23.03 11.17
C ARG A 196 -2.38 24.11 12.11
N GLU A 197 -3.15 23.72 13.13
CA GLU A 197 -3.75 24.67 14.06
C GLU A 197 -2.69 25.34 14.97
N LEU A 198 -1.64 24.60 15.33
CA LEU A 198 -0.46 25.15 16.00
C LEU A 198 0.27 26.16 15.10
N ALA A 199 0.53 25.80 13.84
CA ALA A 199 1.17 26.67 12.85
C ALA A 199 0.37 27.97 12.64
N ARG A 200 -0.97 27.87 12.55
CA ARG A 200 -1.87 29.03 12.47
C ARG A 200 -1.80 29.89 13.72
N ARG A 201 -1.78 29.28 14.90
CA ARG A 201 -1.66 30.03 16.16
C ARG A 201 -0.32 30.74 16.28
N TRP A 202 0.74 30.18 15.69
CA TRP A 202 2.02 30.84 15.56
C TRP A 202 2.09 31.81 14.37
N ASN A 203 0.96 32.13 13.73
CA ASN A 203 0.87 33.12 12.66
C ASN A 203 1.89 32.82 11.53
N LEU A 204 2.03 31.54 11.18
CA LEU A 204 2.83 31.12 10.02
C LEU A 204 2.05 31.38 8.72
N PRO A 205 2.75 31.57 7.58
CA PRO A 205 2.11 31.72 6.28
C PRO A 205 1.08 30.63 5.97
N ALA A 206 0.01 30.99 5.27
CA ALA A 206 -1.08 30.08 4.96
C ALA A 206 -0.61 28.84 4.18
N ASP A 207 0.36 29.00 3.27
CA ASP A 207 0.93 27.91 2.48
C ASP A 207 1.70 26.90 3.34
N ILE A 208 2.41 27.37 4.38
CA ILE A 208 3.10 26.50 5.35
C ILE A 208 2.07 25.75 6.21
N CYS A 209 1.02 26.45 6.67
CA CYS A 209 -0.07 25.83 7.42
C CYS A 209 -0.82 24.77 6.59
N ALA A 210 -0.99 25.03 5.29
CA ALA A 210 -1.59 24.10 4.35
C ALA A 210 -0.70 22.87 4.18
N ALA A 211 0.60 23.05 3.90
CA ALA A 211 1.55 21.96 3.75
C ALA A 211 1.60 21.06 5.00
N ILE A 212 1.75 21.65 6.19
CA ILE A 212 1.75 20.90 7.46
C ILE A 212 0.44 20.14 7.67
N GLY A 213 -0.71 20.69 7.31
CA GLY A 213 -1.99 20.00 7.52
C GLY A 213 -2.35 18.93 6.50
N GLU A 214 -1.60 18.80 5.40
CA GLU A 214 -1.95 17.89 4.31
C GLU A 214 -0.80 16.99 3.88
N HIS A 215 0.28 16.90 4.67
CA HIS A 215 1.47 16.15 4.30
C HIS A 215 1.24 14.62 4.20
N HIS A 216 0.17 14.09 4.80
CA HIS A 216 -0.27 12.69 4.61
C HIS A 216 -1.44 12.53 3.64
N ASN A 217 -2.05 13.61 3.13
CA ASN A 217 -3.26 13.51 2.32
C ASN A 217 -2.94 13.16 0.86
N CYS A 218 -2.97 11.87 0.52
CA CYS A 218 -2.72 11.39 -0.85
C CYS A 218 -3.90 11.60 -1.82
N GLN A 219 -5.07 12.04 -1.33
CA GLN A 219 -6.31 12.13 -2.10
C GLN A 219 -6.52 13.47 -2.79
N THR A 220 -5.96 14.56 -2.28
CA THR A 220 -6.12 15.86 -2.96
C THR A 220 -5.15 15.93 -4.13
N ASP A 221 -5.71 16.11 -5.34
CA ASP A 221 -4.98 16.47 -6.56
C ASP A 221 -4.46 17.92 -6.45
N THR A 222 -3.58 18.19 -5.48
CA THR A 222 -2.76 19.40 -5.48
C THR A 222 -1.74 19.27 -6.60
N ALA A 223 -2.21 19.38 -7.83
CA ALA A 223 -1.39 19.35 -9.02
C ALA A 223 -0.45 20.57 -9.02
N GLY A 224 0.84 20.33 -9.26
CA GLY A 224 1.83 21.37 -9.46
C GLY A 224 2.87 21.52 -8.34
N LYS A 225 3.80 22.44 -8.60
CA LYS A 225 4.99 22.72 -7.77
C LYS A 225 4.63 23.69 -6.63
N ASN A 226 4.12 23.13 -5.53
CA ASN A 226 3.78 23.88 -4.32
C ASN A 226 4.38 23.19 -3.08
N LEU A 227 4.37 23.90 -1.93
CA LEU A 227 4.97 23.41 -0.68
C LEU A 227 4.32 22.10 -0.20
N THR A 228 3.01 21.95 -0.37
CA THR A 228 2.29 20.73 0.02
C THR A 228 2.76 19.52 -0.77
N SER A 229 2.85 19.63 -2.11
CA SER A 229 3.32 18.54 -2.98
C SER A 229 4.77 18.16 -2.70
N VAL A 230 5.62 19.16 -2.47
CA VAL A 230 7.02 18.93 -2.09
C VAL A 230 7.13 18.23 -0.75
N LEU A 231 6.42 18.70 0.26
CA LEU A 231 6.45 18.12 1.61
C LEU A 231 5.93 16.68 1.60
N ARG A 232 4.85 16.40 0.85
CA ARG A 232 4.32 15.03 0.70
C ARG A 232 5.36 14.08 0.12
N LEU A 233 6.03 14.46 -0.96
CA LEU A 233 7.09 13.63 -1.53
C LEU A 233 8.23 13.46 -0.53
N ALA A 234 8.62 14.51 0.19
CA ALA A 234 9.66 14.43 1.22
C ALA A 234 9.31 13.42 2.33
N VAL A 235 8.09 13.48 2.87
CA VAL A 235 7.60 12.53 3.88
C VAL A 235 7.58 11.10 3.33
N LEU A 236 7.14 10.91 2.08
CA LEU A 236 7.14 9.60 1.43
C LEU A 236 8.54 9.05 1.14
N LEU A 237 9.55 9.89 0.93
CA LEU A 237 10.94 9.43 0.71
C LEU A 237 11.66 9.10 2.02
N CYS A 238 11.25 9.70 3.14
CA CYS A 238 11.86 9.48 4.43
C CYS A 238 11.18 8.35 5.22
N HIS A 239 11.85 7.91 6.29
CA HIS A 239 11.25 7.00 7.26
C HIS A 239 10.32 7.79 8.19
N GLU A 240 9.27 7.13 8.69
CA GLU A 240 8.40 7.76 9.68
C GLU A 240 9.16 8.05 10.97
N SER A 241 8.84 9.19 11.56
CA SER A 241 9.43 9.68 12.81
C SER A 241 9.10 8.78 14.01
N ILE A 242 8.10 7.88 13.88
CA ILE A 242 7.62 6.97 14.93
C ILE A 242 7.62 5.54 14.42
N GLU A 243 8.38 4.66 15.09
CA GLU A 243 8.48 3.26 14.68
C GLU A 243 7.13 2.50 14.76
N GLY A 244 6.80 1.79 13.68
CA GLY A 244 5.73 0.78 13.67
C GLY A 244 4.37 1.25 13.16
N TYR A 245 4.31 2.46 12.61
CA TYR A 245 3.19 2.95 11.82
C TYR A 245 3.48 3.01 10.32
N ASP A 246 4.58 2.35 9.89
CA ASP A 246 5.03 2.34 8.52
C ASP A 246 3.88 2.01 7.55
N SER A 247 3.58 2.97 6.67
CA SER A 247 2.64 2.77 5.58
C SER A 247 2.98 1.51 4.77
N ASP A 248 1.95 0.81 4.29
CA ASP A 248 2.11 -0.32 3.38
C ASP A 248 3.13 0.04 2.26
N PRO A 249 4.19 -0.76 2.05
CA PRO A 249 5.24 -0.44 1.08
C PRO A 249 4.72 -0.19 -0.34
N ILE A 250 3.65 -0.88 -0.74
CA ILE A 250 3.02 -0.71 -2.06
C ILE A 250 2.34 0.65 -2.13
N VAL A 251 1.59 1.04 -1.10
CA VAL A 251 0.94 2.35 -1.02
C VAL A 251 1.98 3.46 -1.02
N LYS A 252 3.07 3.29 -0.28
CA LYS A 252 4.19 4.23 -0.24
C LYS A 252 4.83 4.40 -1.62
N LEU A 253 5.18 3.30 -2.30
CA LEU A 253 5.77 3.32 -3.64
C LEU A 253 4.86 3.98 -4.67
N HIS A 254 3.56 3.65 -4.65
CA HIS A 254 2.60 4.28 -5.55
C HIS A 254 2.48 5.78 -5.27
N GLY A 255 2.48 6.19 -3.99
CA GLY A 255 2.51 7.59 -3.58
C GLY A 255 3.74 8.33 -4.08
N VAL A 256 4.94 7.73 -3.93
CA VAL A 256 6.20 8.30 -4.43
C VAL A 256 6.12 8.53 -5.93
N GLU A 257 5.66 7.53 -6.69
CA GLU A 257 5.59 7.61 -8.14
C GLU A 257 4.58 8.67 -8.61
N LYS A 258 3.38 8.68 -8.02
CA LYS A 258 2.36 9.71 -8.30
C LYS A 258 2.90 11.11 -8.05
N MET A 259 3.60 11.33 -6.94
CA MET A 259 4.16 12.63 -6.58
C MET A 259 5.38 13.00 -7.43
N ARG A 260 6.22 12.03 -7.80
CA ARG A 260 7.35 12.21 -8.72
C ARG A 260 6.87 12.72 -10.07
N GLU A 261 5.84 12.09 -10.63
CA GLU A 261 5.22 12.49 -11.89
C GLU A 261 4.57 13.87 -11.78
N ALA A 262 3.79 14.13 -10.73
CA ALA A 262 3.12 15.42 -10.52
C ALA A 262 4.11 16.60 -10.39
N LEU A 263 5.30 16.36 -9.84
CA LEU A 263 6.37 17.35 -9.71
C LEU A 263 7.27 17.45 -10.95
N GLY A 264 7.14 16.51 -11.91
CA GLY A 264 7.92 16.46 -13.13
C GLY A 264 9.39 16.07 -12.92
N LEU A 265 9.67 15.27 -11.88
CA LEU A 265 11.01 14.76 -11.60
C LEU A 265 11.27 13.48 -12.38
N THR A 266 12.47 13.28 -12.92
CA THR A 266 12.87 11.97 -13.47
C THR A 266 13.25 10.99 -12.36
N SER A 267 13.25 9.69 -12.64
CA SER A 267 13.72 8.67 -11.68
C SER A 267 15.18 8.91 -11.29
N GLU A 268 16.03 9.31 -12.23
CA GLU A 268 17.44 9.65 -11.98
C GLU A 268 17.58 10.85 -11.02
N GLN A 269 16.78 11.91 -11.21
CA GLN A 269 16.77 13.04 -10.29
C GLN A 269 16.33 12.63 -8.88
N LEU A 270 15.32 11.76 -8.78
CA LEU A 270 14.83 11.25 -7.50
C LEU A 270 15.90 10.42 -6.77
N GLU A 271 16.59 9.53 -7.49
CA GLU A 271 17.69 8.72 -6.93
C GLU A 271 18.84 9.59 -6.43
N GLN A 272 19.23 10.62 -7.20
CA GLN A 272 20.24 11.59 -6.79
C GLN A 272 19.82 12.32 -5.50
N ILE A 273 18.57 12.78 -5.41
CA ILE A 273 18.04 13.42 -4.20
C ILE A 273 18.16 12.45 -3.02
N VAL A 274 17.61 11.24 -3.14
CA VAL A 274 17.58 10.24 -2.05
C VAL A 274 18.97 9.91 -1.54
N SER A 275 19.96 9.76 -2.44
CA SER A 275 21.34 9.43 -2.06
C SER A 275 22.03 10.49 -1.18
N THR A 276 21.52 11.73 -1.20
CA THR A 276 22.11 12.87 -0.46
C THR A 276 21.34 13.26 0.81
N ILE A 277 20.15 12.72 1.04
CA ILE A 277 19.32 13.07 2.21
C ILE A 277 20.04 12.77 3.52
N MET A 278 20.47 11.53 3.73
CA MET A 278 21.07 11.12 5.01
C MET A 278 22.43 11.80 5.28
N PRO A 279 23.37 11.88 4.31
CA PRO A 279 24.62 12.62 4.50
C PRO A 279 24.41 14.09 4.92
N ASP A 280 23.45 14.78 4.30
CA ASP A 280 23.16 16.17 4.62
C ASP A 280 22.35 16.31 5.92
N THR A 281 21.52 15.31 6.27
CA THR A 281 20.87 15.21 7.59
C THR A 281 21.91 15.15 8.71
N ILE A 282 22.96 14.34 8.56
CA ILE A 282 24.05 14.22 9.56
C ILE A 282 24.80 15.55 9.71
N LYS A 283 25.08 16.24 8.61
CA LYS A 283 25.71 17.57 8.67
C LYS A 283 24.81 18.57 9.39
N LEU A 284 23.51 18.56 9.08
CA LEU A 284 22.53 19.46 9.66
C LEU A 284 22.30 19.19 11.16
N SER A 285 22.30 17.94 11.60
CA SER A 285 22.11 17.59 13.00
C SER A 285 23.29 18.05 13.88
N ALA A 286 24.52 17.79 13.43
CA ALA A 286 25.74 18.30 14.07
C ALA A 286 25.73 19.83 14.17
N PHE A 287 25.19 20.46 13.15
CA PHE A 287 25.07 21.89 13.02
C PHE A 287 24.02 22.51 13.99
N LEU A 288 22.85 21.87 14.12
CA LEU A 288 21.75 22.27 15.02
C LEU A 288 21.94 21.83 16.48
N ASP A 289 22.98 21.04 16.76
CA ASP A 289 23.20 20.40 18.07
C ASP A 289 22.02 19.48 18.45
N ALA A 290 21.54 18.72 17.45
CA ALA A 290 20.47 17.76 17.59
C ALA A 290 21.05 16.35 17.65
N ASP A 291 20.77 15.62 18.73
CA ASP A 291 21.15 14.21 18.84
C ASP A 291 20.18 13.35 18.01
N ILE A 292 20.68 12.83 16.89
CA ILE A 292 19.96 11.90 16.00
C ILE A 292 20.45 10.46 16.13
N GLY A 293 21.37 10.21 17.08
CA GLY A 293 22.05 8.95 17.27
C GLY A 293 23.37 8.82 16.51
N THR A 294 24.08 7.72 16.79
CA THR A 294 25.33 7.39 16.11
C THR A 294 25.08 6.85 14.70
N VAL A 295 26.11 6.81 13.85
CA VAL A 295 26.03 6.19 12.53
C VAL A 295 25.59 4.72 12.63
N ASP A 296 26.10 3.99 13.63
CA ASP A 296 25.73 2.59 13.86
C ASP A 296 24.25 2.45 14.28
N GLU A 297 23.74 3.35 15.13
CA GLU A 297 22.32 3.38 15.50
C GLU A 297 21.43 3.67 14.28
N ILE A 298 21.81 4.62 13.44
CA ILE A 298 21.10 4.95 12.19
C ILE A 298 21.11 3.75 11.23
N LEU A 299 22.27 3.13 11.02
CA LEU A 299 22.41 1.94 10.16
C LEU A 299 21.62 0.75 10.71
N ALA A 300 21.60 0.54 12.02
CA ALA A 300 20.82 -0.52 12.64
C ALA A 300 19.32 -0.33 12.39
N ARG A 301 18.81 0.90 12.51
CA ARG A 301 17.41 1.24 12.18
C ARG A 301 17.11 1.00 10.71
N ALA A 302 17.95 1.50 9.80
CA ALA A 302 17.78 1.30 8.36
C ALA A 302 17.77 -0.20 7.98
N ASN A 303 18.69 -0.99 8.56
CA ASN A 303 18.75 -2.44 8.34
C ASN A 303 17.50 -3.15 8.85
N LYS A 304 16.97 -2.75 10.01
CA LYS A 304 15.71 -3.30 10.56
C LYS A 304 14.53 -3.05 9.61
N GLU A 305 14.42 -1.86 9.05
CA GLU A 305 13.37 -1.53 8.08
C GLU A 305 13.54 -2.25 6.73
N MET A 306 14.78 -2.41 6.28
CA MET A 306 15.08 -3.21 5.09
C MET A 306 14.66 -4.67 5.30
N TRP A 307 14.92 -5.24 6.48
CA TRP A 307 14.49 -6.59 6.83
C TRP A 307 12.97 -6.74 6.86
N ARG A 308 12.24 -5.77 7.41
CA ARG A 308 10.77 -5.76 7.36
C ARG A 308 10.25 -5.77 5.93
N SER A 309 10.79 -4.88 5.08
CA SER A 309 10.42 -4.80 3.66
C SER A 309 10.71 -6.11 2.93
N PHE A 310 11.85 -6.75 3.22
CA PHE A 310 12.20 -8.05 2.66
C PHE A 310 11.20 -9.15 3.05
N LEU A 311 10.77 -9.20 4.31
CA LEU A 311 9.77 -10.16 4.79
C LEU A 311 8.41 -9.95 4.11
N THR A 312 7.98 -8.70 3.94
CA THR A 312 6.75 -8.36 3.21
C THR A 312 6.80 -8.88 1.78
N VAL A 313 7.91 -8.62 1.06
CA VAL A 313 8.11 -9.11 -0.31
C VAL A 313 8.08 -10.65 -0.37
N GLN A 314 8.73 -11.33 0.59
CA GLN A 314 8.66 -12.79 0.66
C GLN A 314 7.23 -13.31 0.86
N ASN A 315 6.44 -12.66 1.71
CA ASN A 315 5.05 -13.05 1.93
C ASN A 315 4.20 -12.85 0.65
N LEU A 316 4.39 -11.73 -0.05
CA LEU A 316 3.72 -11.49 -1.35
C LEU A 316 4.08 -12.54 -2.40
N PHE A 317 5.33 -12.99 -2.45
CA PHE A 317 5.73 -14.08 -3.35
C PHE A 317 5.03 -15.40 -3.03
N LYS A 318 4.90 -15.74 -1.74
CA LYS A 318 4.16 -16.94 -1.29
C LYS A 318 2.68 -16.84 -1.64
N GLU A 319 2.06 -15.70 -1.39
CA GLU A 319 0.65 -15.45 -1.71
C GLU A 319 0.40 -15.56 -3.22
N ARG A 320 1.26 -14.94 -4.05
CA ARG A 320 1.20 -15.07 -5.50
C ARG A 320 1.29 -16.54 -5.94
N GLN A 321 2.21 -17.31 -5.37
CA GLN A 321 2.37 -18.73 -5.72
C GLN A 321 1.10 -19.54 -5.39
N GLU A 322 0.47 -19.25 -4.24
CA GLU A 322 -0.77 -19.90 -3.83
C GLU A 322 -1.94 -19.51 -4.75
N LEU A 323 -2.08 -18.23 -5.10
CA LEU A 323 -3.08 -17.76 -6.06
C LEU A 323 -2.89 -18.40 -7.44
N THR A 324 -1.65 -18.50 -7.94
CA THR A 324 -1.36 -19.20 -9.19
C THR A 324 -1.77 -20.68 -9.13
N ARG A 325 -1.53 -21.35 -7.99
CA ARG A 325 -1.94 -22.74 -7.78
C ARG A 325 -3.46 -22.89 -7.81
N GLN A 326 -4.19 -21.96 -7.20
CA GLN A 326 -5.65 -21.94 -7.20
C GLN A 326 -6.21 -21.71 -8.61
N LEU A 327 -5.66 -20.74 -9.34
CA LEU A 327 -6.07 -20.45 -10.72
C LEU A 327 -5.87 -21.66 -11.64
N LEU A 328 -4.74 -22.38 -11.52
CA LEU A 328 -4.52 -23.62 -12.26
C LEU A 328 -5.54 -24.71 -11.92
N LEU A 329 -5.97 -24.81 -10.66
CA LEU A 329 -6.99 -25.78 -10.24
C LEU A 329 -8.38 -25.42 -10.81
N GLU A 330 -8.72 -24.13 -10.83
CA GLU A 330 -9.95 -23.63 -11.45
C GLU A 330 -9.97 -23.88 -12.96
N GLU A 331 -8.86 -23.59 -13.67
CA GLU A 331 -8.75 -23.88 -15.10
C GLU A 331 -8.93 -25.38 -15.41
N ARG A 332 -8.36 -26.26 -14.58
CA ARG A 332 -8.56 -27.72 -14.71
C ARG A 332 -10.02 -28.11 -14.52
N ASN A 333 -10.69 -27.56 -13.51
CA ASN A 333 -12.11 -27.82 -13.27
C ASN A 333 -12.98 -27.31 -14.43
N ARG A 334 -12.63 -26.16 -15.02
CA ARG A 334 -13.31 -25.63 -16.20
C ARG A 334 -13.13 -26.55 -17.41
N GLY A 335 -11.91 -26.98 -17.70
CA GLY A 335 -11.64 -27.92 -18.81
C GLY A 335 -12.36 -29.26 -18.66
N ALA A 336 -12.45 -29.79 -17.44
CA ALA A 336 -13.25 -30.99 -17.16
C ALA A 336 -14.75 -30.76 -17.39
N THR A 337 -15.26 -29.59 -17.03
CA THR A 337 -16.67 -29.20 -17.26
C THR A 337 -16.98 -29.05 -18.74
N GLU A 338 -16.10 -28.40 -19.51
CA GLU A 338 -16.22 -28.29 -20.96
C GLU A 338 -16.20 -29.66 -21.64
N SER A 339 -15.30 -30.56 -21.22
CA SER A 339 -15.24 -31.94 -21.73
C SER A 339 -16.53 -32.71 -21.44
N LYS A 340 -17.11 -32.55 -20.24
CA LYS A 340 -18.43 -33.12 -19.91
C LYS A 340 -19.53 -32.57 -20.81
N ASN A 341 -19.54 -31.26 -21.08
CA ASN A 341 -20.54 -30.64 -21.96
C ASN A 341 -20.44 -31.16 -23.40
N VAL A 342 -19.22 -31.29 -23.94
CA VAL A 342 -19.02 -31.88 -25.28
C VAL A 342 -19.50 -33.34 -25.28
N ALA A 343 -19.16 -34.13 -24.25
CA ALA A 343 -19.59 -35.52 -24.17
C ALA A 343 -21.12 -35.67 -24.06
N ILE A 344 -21.80 -34.76 -23.33
CA ILE A 344 -23.27 -34.69 -23.27
C ILE A 344 -23.88 -34.33 -24.63
N ALA A 345 -23.26 -33.40 -25.37
CA ALA A 345 -23.71 -33.05 -26.73
C ALA A 345 -23.55 -34.25 -27.68
N THR A 346 -22.41 -34.94 -27.62
CA THR A 346 -22.15 -36.18 -28.37
C THR A 346 -23.14 -37.29 -28.01
N LEU A 347 -23.44 -37.47 -26.72
CA LEU A 347 -24.45 -38.42 -26.25
C LEU A 347 -25.82 -38.11 -26.86
N SER A 348 -26.22 -36.84 -26.85
CA SER A 348 -27.49 -36.39 -27.44
C SER A 348 -27.55 -36.68 -28.94
N HIS A 349 -26.44 -36.48 -29.66
CA HIS A 349 -26.32 -36.82 -31.08
C HIS A 349 -26.50 -38.34 -31.31
N TYR A 350 -25.83 -39.19 -30.54
CA TYR A 350 -25.97 -40.65 -30.67
C TYR A 350 -27.39 -41.13 -30.33
N ILE A 351 -28.03 -40.57 -29.31
CA ILE A 351 -29.42 -40.90 -28.95
C ILE A 351 -30.37 -40.54 -30.10
N ASN A 352 -30.24 -39.34 -30.66
CA ASN A 352 -31.09 -38.89 -31.77
C ASN A 352 -30.92 -39.77 -33.02
N ASN A 353 -29.66 -40.11 -33.37
CA ASN A 353 -29.37 -41.01 -34.49
C ASN A 353 -29.91 -42.42 -34.25
N ALA A 354 -29.78 -42.94 -33.03
CA ALA A 354 -30.33 -44.24 -32.65
C ALA A 354 -31.85 -44.26 -32.80
N ALA A 355 -32.55 -43.26 -32.24
CA ALA A 355 -34.00 -43.16 -32.32
C ALA A 355 -34.50 -43.08 -33.77
N ALA A 356 -33.85 -42.28 -34.62
CA ALA A 356 -34.17 -42.18 -36.04
C ALA A 356 -33.95 -43.51 -36.79
N GLY A 357 -32.81 -44.17 -36.54
CA GLY A 357 -32.49 -45.47 -37.11
C GLY A 357 -33.49 -46.55 -36.69
N TRP A 358 -33.80 -46.64 -35.39
CA TRP A 358 -34.77 -47.61 -34.87
C TRP A 358 -36.15 -47.38 -35.45
N TYR A 359 -36.61 -46.13 -35.50
CA TYR A 359 -37.89 -45.79 -36.12
C TYR A 359 -37.96 -46.25 -37.57
N GLY A 360 -36.92 -45.97 -38.37
CA GLY A 360 -36.83 -46.42 -39.76
C GLY A 360 -36.89 -47.93 -39.91
N HIS A 361 -36.12 -48.67 -39.12
CA HIS A 361 -36.12 -50.14 -39.13
C HIS A 361 -37.44 -50.74 -38.65
N ILE A 362 -38.08 -50.16 -37.62
CA ILE A 362 -39.40 -50.57 -37.15
C ILE A 362 -40.45 -50.37 -38.24
N GLN A 363 -40.42 -49.25 -38.96
CA GLN A 363 -41.36 -48.99 -40.06
C GLN A 363 -41.17 -49.99 -41.21
N LEU A 364 -39.92 -50.30 -41.57
CA LEU A 364 -39.62 -51.31 -42.60
C LEU A 364 -40.12 -52.70 -42.19
N LEU A 365 -39.89 -53.11 -40.93
CA LEU A 365 -40.38 -54.38 -40.41
C LEU A 365 -41.92 -54.41 -40.37
N ARG A 366 -42.56 -53.32 -39.92
CA ARG A 366 -44.02 -53.17 -39.90
C ARG A 366 -44.63 -53.25 -41.29
N GLN A 367 -44.04 -52.56 -42.27
CA GLN A 367 -44.49 -52.61 -43.66
C GLN A 367 -44.42 -54.04 -44.24
N ARG A 368 -43.39 -54.81 -43.89
CA ARG A 368 -43.24 -56.21 -44.33
C ARG A 368 -44.26 -57.12 -43.66
N LEU A 369 -44.52 -56.89 -42.37
CA LEU A 369 -45.55 -57.59 -41.62
C LEU A 369 -46.95 -57.34 -42.21
N ASP A 370 -47.27 -56.09 -42.52
CA ASP A 370 -48.55 -55.68 -43.12
C ASP A 370 -48.75 -56.25 -44.54
N ARG A 371 -47.66 -56.61 -45.24
CA ARG A 371 -47.68 -57.24 -46.56
C ARG A 371 -47.68 -58.76 -46.52
N HIS A 372 -47.65 -59.39 -45.34
CA HIS A 372 -47.51 -60.83 -45.15
C HIS A 372 -46.28 -61.44 -45.88
N ASP A 373 -45.16 -60.70 -45.97
CA ASP A 373 -43.90 -61.15 -46.60
C ASP A 373 -42.97 -61.80 -45.55
N ASP A 374 -43.41 -62.94 -45.00
CA ASP A 374 -42.78 -63.61 -43.86
C ASP A 374 -41.33 -64.04 -44.14
N ALA A 375 -41.04 -64.45 -45.38
CA ALA A 375 -39.70 -64.88 -45.80
C ALA A 375 -38.68 -63.73 -45.78
N ARG A 376 -39.07 -62.52 -46.23
CA ARG A 376 -38.20 -61.34 -46.14
C ARG A 376 -38.13 -60.79 -44.71
N LEU A 377 -39.23 -60.86 -43.96
CA LEU A 377 -39.25 -60.42 -42.57
C LEU A 377 -38.25 -61.21 -41.71
N LEU A 378 -38.22 -62.54 -41.85
CA LEU A 378 -37.23 -63.40 -41.20
C LEU A 378 -35.78 -63.09 -41.64
N LYS A 379 -35.58 -62.72 -42.91
CA LYS A 379 -34.26 -62.38 -43.44
C LYS A 379 -33.71 -61.05 -42.91
N ASP A 380 -34.56 -60.04 -42.77
CA ASP A 380 -34.14 -58.67 -42.46
C ASP A 380 -34.18 -58.33 -40.95
N LEU A 381 -34.83 -59.18 -40.14
CA LEU A 381 -34.91 -59.04 -38.68
C LEU A 381 -33.53 -59.08 -38.00
N PRO A 382 -32.60 -60.02 -38.31
CA PRO A 382 -31.28 -60.05 -37.67
C PRO A 382 -30.47 -58.78 -37.90
N GLY A 383 -30.48 -58.25 -39.14
CA GLY A 383 -29.79 -57.01 -39.47
C GLY A 383 -30.38 -55.79 -38.75
N SER A 384 -31.71 -55.74 -38.62
CA SER A 384 -32.39 -54.66 -37.90
C SER A 384 -32.10 -54.71 -36.39
N LEU A 385 -32.06 -55.90 -35.79
CA LEU A 385 -31.67 -56.09 -34.39
C LEU A 385 -30.20 -55.71 -34.15
N ALA A 386 -29.30 -56.08 -35.06
CA ALA A 386 -27.88 -55.72 -34.98
C ALA A 386 -27.66 -54.19 -35.05
N VAL A 387 -28.43 -53.47 -35.88
CA VAL A 387 -28.39 -52.00 -35.91
C VAL A 387 -28.86 -51.40 -34.58
N MET A 388 -29.91 -51.98 -33.97
CA MET A 388 -30.40 -51.53 -32.68
C MET A 388 -29.37 -51.75 -31.56
N GLU A 389 -28.79 -52.94 -31.50
CA GLU A 389 -27.78 -53.32 -30.50
C GLU A 389 -26.52 -52.45 -30.61
N ASN A 390 -26.03 -52.21 -31.82
CA ASN A 390 -24.86 -51.36 -32.05
C ASN A 390 -25.10 -49.91 -31.62
N ALA A 391 -26.32 -49.39 -31.80
CA ALA A 391 -26.69 -48.07 -31.33
C ALA A 391 -26.69 -47.99 -29.79
N ILE A 392 -27.21 -49.02 -29.11
CA ILE A 392 -27.16 -49.12 -27.64
C ILE A 392 -25.70 -49.17 -27.14
N LYS A 393 -24.84 -49.97 -27.77
CA LYS A 393 -23.40 -50.06 -27.41
C LYS A 393 -22.71 -48.71 -27.49
N ARG A 394 -22.97 -47.91 -28.54
CA ARG A 394 -22.42 -46.54 -28.70
C ARG A 394 -22.89 -45.58 -27.60
N ILE A 395 -24.18 -45.61 -27.28
CA ILE A 395 -24.75 -44.77 -26.20
C ILE A 395 -24.13 -45.14 -24.85
N LEU A 396 -24.03 -46.44 -24.53
CA LEU A 396 -23.41 -46.92 -23.29
C LEU A 396 -21.92 -46.55 -23.20
N ALA A 397 -21.18 -46.64 -24.30
CA ALA A 397 -19.77 -46.23 -24.36
C ALA A 397 -19.59 -44.75 -24.02
N VAL A 398 -20.45 -43.86 -24.56
CA VAL A 398 -20.39 -42.42 -24.27
C VAL A 398 -20.78 -42.14 -22.81
N ILE A 399 -21.80 -42.82 -22.26
CA ILE A 399 -22.18 -42.69 -20.84
C ILE A 399 -21.04 -43.12 -19.91
N ALA A 400 -20.35 -44.22 -20.25
CA ALA A 400 -19.20 -44.69 -19.48
C ALA A 400 -18.05 -43.66 -19.51
N GLU A 401 -17.76 -43.07 -20.67
CA GLU A 401 -16.79 -41.98 -20.78
C GLU A 401 -17.18 -40.78 -19.89
N ILE A 402 -18.42 -40.30 -19.96
CA ILE A 402 -18.90 -39.16 -19.14
C ILE A 402 -18.69 -39.39 -17.64
N LYS A 403 -18.91 -40.63 -17.16
CA LYS A 403 -18.72 -41.00 -15.74
C LYS A 403 -17.26 -40.98 -15.31
N GLU A 404 -16.35 -41.21 -16.24
CA GLU A 404 -14.90 -41.26 -15.99
C GLU A 404 -14.19 -39.94 -16.24
N ILE A 405 -14.87 -38.91 -16.78
CA ILE A 405 -14.31 -37.56 -16.89
C ILE A 405 -14.11 -36.97 -15.47
N SER A 406 -12.87 -37.09 -15.00
CA SER A 406 -12.35 -36.52 -13.76
C SER A 406 -11.52 -35.26 -14.06
N PRO A 407 -11.35 -34.31 -13.11
CA PRO A 407 -10.42 -33.17 -13.25
C PRO A 407 -8.95 -33.55 -13.44
N ILE A 408 -8.64 -34.84 -13.48
CA ILE A 408 -7.29 -35.38 -13.52
C ILE A 408 -7.26 -36.58 -14.48
N ASP A 409 -6.71 -36.36 -15.67
CA ASP A 409 -5.87 -37.37 -16.33
C ASP A 409 -4.49 -36.71 -16.52
N GLU A 410 -3.44 -37.43 -16.15
CA GLU A 410 -2.03 -37.00 -16.04
C GLU A 410 -1.41 -36.61 -17.39
N VAL A 411 -1.69 -35.41 -17.90
CA VAL A 411 -0.94 -34.88 -19.05
C VAL A 411 -0.21 -33.61 -18.62
N ALA A 412 1.12 -33.68 -18.64
CA ALA A 412 2.00 -32.54 -18.42
C ALA A 412 1.67 -31.43 -19.43
N PHE A 413 1.06 -30.36 -18.96
CA PHE A 413 0.54 -29.29 -19.82
C PHE A 413 1.57 -28.16 -19.96
N TYR A 414 2.50 -28.33 -20.91
CA TYR A 414 3.15 -27.22 -21.58
C TYR A 414 2.59 -27.18 -23.00
N HIS A 415 1.92 -26.09 -23.35
CA HIS A 415 1.30 -25.77 -24.64
C HIS A 415 -0.17 -26.20 -24.83
N MET A 416 -1.04 -25.19 -24.76
CA MET A 416 -2.36 -25.05 -25.39
C MET A 416 -3.44 -26.10 -25.08
N SER A 417 -4.57 -25.59 -24.56
CA SER A 417 -5.84 -26.28 -24.40
C SER A 417 -6.27 -27.02 -25.67
N GLN A 418 -5.93 -28.29 -25.80
CA GLN A 418 -6.65 -29.19 -26.70
C GLN A 418 -7.78 -29.83 -25.90
N ALA A 419 -9.01 -29.49 -26.27
CA ALA A 419 -10.19 -30.21 -25.82
C ALA A 419 -10.00 -31.70 -26.08
N MET A 420 -10.33 -32.54 -25.10
CA MET A 420 -10.16 -33.99 -25.17
C MET A 420 -10.96 -34.56 -26.36
N ASN A 421 -10.31 -35.36 -27.22
CA ASN A 421 -10.96 -35.97 -28.38
C ASN A 421 -11.84 -37.17 -27.94
N ILE A 422 -13.12 -36.87 -27.65
CA ILE A 422 -14.10 -37.84 -27.14
C ILE A 422 -14.36 -38.96 -28.15
N ASP A 423 -14.33 -38.67 -29.46
CA ASP A 423 -14.60 -39.67 -30.49
C ASP A 423 -13.53 -40.78 -30.51
N GLU A 424 -12.28 -40.42 -30.26
CA GLU A 424 -11.16 -41.38 -30.18
C GLU A 424 -11.28 -42.31 -28.96
N ARG A 425 -11.67 -41.77 -27.79
CA ARG A 425 -11.89 -42.58 -26.57
C ARG A 425 -13.09 -43.51 -26.73
N VAL A 426 -14.20 -43.01 -27.31
CA VAL A 426 -15.39 -43.83 -27.61
C VAL A 426 -15.03 -44.95 -28.58
N ALA A 427 -14.25 -44.68 -29.63
CA ALA A 427 -13.79 -45.69 -30.58
C ALA A 427 -12.94 -46.78 -29.88
N LYS A 428 -11.99 -46.37 -29.03
CA LYS A 428 -11.15 -47.30 -28.25
C LYS A 428 -11.98 -48.18 -27.31
N ARG A 429 -13.02 -47.63 -26.70
CA ARG A 429 -13.90 -48.35 -25.77
C ARG A 429 -14.87 -49.31 -26.48
N LEU A 430 -15.32 -48.95 -27.67
CA LEU A 430 -16.11 -49.85 -28.52
C LEU A 430 -15.31 -51.10 -28.95
N LEU A 431 -13.99 -50.95 -29.16
CA LEU A 431 -13.10 -52.07 -29.44
C LEU A 431 -13.00 -53.03 -28.25
N THR A 432 -12.89 -52.52 -27.03
CA THR A 432 -12.84 -53.38 -25.82
C THR A 432 -14.19 -54.05 -25.55
N MET A 433 -15.31 -53.35 -25.75
CA MET A 433 -16.66 -53.93 -25.59
C MET A 433 -17.01 -55.00 -26.64
N SER A 434 -16.31 -55.04 -27.78
CA SER A 434 -16.52 -56.07 -28.80
C SER A 434 -15.83 -57.40 -28.43
N ILE A 435 -14.73 -57.35 -27.67
CA ILE A 435 -13.95 -58.54 -27.26
C ILE A 435 -14.71 -59.37 -26.21
N ASP A 436 -15.47 -58.73 -25.33
CA ASP A 436 -16.24 -59.42 -24.27
C ASP A 436 -17.58 -60.03 -24.77
N SER A 437 -17.88 -59.92 -26.08
CA SER A 437 -19.16 -60.38 -26.66
C SER A 437 -19.09 -61.69 -27.45
N GLU A 438 -17.95 -62.39 -27.45
CA GLU A 438 -17.89 -63.79 -27.92
C GLU A 438 -18.59 -64.70 -26.89
N ILE A 439 -19.90 -64.84 -27.06
CA ILE A 439 -20.72 -65.79 -26.32
C ILE A 439 -20.26 -67.21 -26.68
N VAL A 440 -19.69 -67.91 -25.69
CA VAL A 440 -19.52 -69.37 -25.70
C VAL A 440 -20.90 -70.01 -25.86
N THR A 441 -21.14 -70.69 -26.97
CA THR A 441 -22.33 -71.53 -27.15
C THR A 441 -22.26 -72.72 -26.17
N PRO A 442 -23.31 -73.00 -25.38
CA PRO A 442 -23.36 -74.22 -24.57
C PRO A 442 -23.49 -75.44 -25.49
N ASP A 443 -22.65 -76.46 -25.26
CA ASP A 443 -22.75 -77.76 -25.92
C ASP A 443 -24.15 -78.38 -25.74
N ASP A 444 -24.70 -78.89 -26.85
CA ASP A 444 -26.00 -79.57 -26.93
C ASP A 444 -25.89 -80.99 -26.29
N PRO A 445 -26.76 -81.40 -25.35
CA PRO A 445 -26.68 -82.71 -24.73
C PRO A 445 -27.41 -83.79 -25.57
N LYS A 446 -26.59 -84.65 -26.22
CA LYS A 446 -26.76 -86.07 -26.61
C LYS A 446 -28.12 -86.63 -27.09
N GLN A 447 -28.08 -87.38 -28.19
CA GLN A 447 -28.81 -88.66 -28.35
C GLN A 447 -28.08 -89.62 -29.31
N ASP A 448 -27.82 -90.83 -28.79
CA ASP A 448 -27.38 -92.13 -29.35
C ASP A 448 -26.16 -92.26 -30.29
#